data_AF-A0A7C9EHS9-F1
#
_entry.id   AF-A0A7C9EHS9-F1
#
_cell.length_a   1.000
_cell.length_b   1.000
_cell.length_c   1.000
_cell.angle_alpha   90.00
_cell.angle_beta   90.00
_cell.angle_gamma   90.00
#
_symmetry.space_group_name_H-M   'P 1'
#
loop_
_entity.id
_entity.type
_entity.pdbx_description
1 polymer ?
#
loop_
_entity_poly.entity_id
_entity_poly.type
_entity_poly.pdbx_seq_one_letter_code
_entity_poly.pdbx_strand_id
1 'polypeptide(L)'
;CLEFLNPFTGVQGKYPSFEFLAGFLSVGFSTCPTSSDCTTVGIINAYHRILVCYFTFGDEEWHICPFGQDHEDEFLPGTSSPVYFEGAFYFLDSRGYLG
;
A
#
# COMPACT_ATOMS: atom_id res chain seq x y z
N CYS A 1 12.59 3.09 -8.79
CA CYS A 1 11.76 1.87 -8.69
C CYS A 1 11.76 1.42 -7.23
N LEU A 2 10.63 0.97 -6.68
CA LEU A 2 10.56 0.40 -5.32
C LEU A 2 11.11 -1.02 -5.35
N GLU A 3 11.95 -1.38 -4.39
CA GLU A 3 12.53 -2.71 -4.27
C GLU A 3 12.19 -3.31 -2.91
N PHE A 4 11.99 -4.62 -2.85
CA PHE A 4 11.81 -5.33 -1.59
C PHE A 4 12.89 -6.39 -1.42
N LEU A 5 13.24 -6.67 -0.17
CA LEU A 5 14.15 -7.73 0.25
C LEU A 5 13.58 -8.40 1.50
N ASN A 6 13.35 -9.70 1.43
CA ASN A 6 13.06 -10.50 2.61
C ASN A 6 14.38 -10.80 3.34
N PRO A 7 14.59 -10.32 4.58
CA PRO A 7 15.87 -10.48 5.27
C PRO A 7 16.15 -11.91 5.74
N PHE A 8 15.13 -12.78 5.80
CA PHE A 8 15.26 -14.17 6.25
C PHE A 8 15.52 -15.13 5.09
N THR A 9 14.92 -14.87 3.93
CA THR A 9 15.06 -15.75 2.76
C THR A 9 16.03 -15.20 1.70
N GLY A 10 16.40 -13.93 1.79
CA GLY A 10 17.23 -13.24 0.79
C GLY A 10 16.50 -12.97 -0.53
N VAL A 11 15.20 -13.29 -0.60
CA VAL A 11 14.38 -13.08 -1.79
C VAL A 11 14.17 -11.59 -1.99
N GLN A 12 14.43 -11.11 -3.20
CA GLN A 12 14.29 -9.72 -3.59
C GLN A 12 13.45 -9.57 -4.86
N GLY A 13 12.86 -8.39 -5.04
CA GLY A 13 12.09 -8.07 -6.23
C GLY A 13 11.98 -6.58 -6.45
N LYS A 14 11.48 -6.22 -7.63
CA LYS A 14 11.33 -4.85 -8.10
C LYS A 14 9.90 -4.60 -8.53
N TYR A 15 9.34 -3.46 -8.14
CA TYR A 15 8.04 -3.00 -8.58
C TYR A 15 8.15 -2.10 -9.81
N PRO A 16 7.05 -1.82 -10.53
CA PRO A 16 7.06 -0.75 -11.51
C PRO A 16 7.52 0.59 -10.92
N SER A 17 8.04 1.47 -11.78
CA SER A 17 8.35 2.83 -11.39
C SER A 17 7.07 3.56 -10.94
N PHE A 18 7.21 4.44 -9.96
CA PHE A 18 6.11 5.22 -9.44
C PHE A 18 6.62 6.64 -9.16
N GLU A 19 5.84 7.68 -9.46
CA GLU A 19 6.33 9.06 -9.34
C GLU A 19 6.59 9.46 -7.88
N PHE A 20 5.91 8.82 -6.92
CA PHE A 20 5.96 9.17 -5.50
C PHE A 20 6.72 8.15 -4.64
N LEU A 21 7.76 7.51 -5.19
CA LEU A 21 8.54 6.48 -4.48
C LEU A 21 9.08 6.93 -3.11
N ALA A 22 9.53 8.19 -3.00
CA ALA A 22 10.05 8.74 -1.74
C ALA A 22 8.96 8.94 -0.68
N GLY A 23 7.68 8.82 -1.05
CA GLY A 23 6.55 9.03 -0.16
C GLY A 23 6.04 7.75 0.52
N PHE A 24 6.51 6.55 0.17
CA PHE A 24 6.03 5.33 0.83
C PHE A 24 6.31 5.35 2.32
N LEU A 25 5.25 5.23 3.12
CA LEU A 25 5.29 5.17 4.58
C LEU A 25 5.21 3.74 5.09
N SER A 26 4.37 2.93 4.45
CA SER A 26 4.16 1.53 4.81
C SER A 26 3.70 0.71 3.61
N VAL A 27 3.94 -0.59 3.67
CA VAL A 27 3.55 -1.55 2.63
C VAL A 27 2.99 -2.80 3.31
N GLY A 28 1.87 -3.30 2.80
CA GLY A 28 1.26 -4.57 3.19
C GLY A 28 1.13 -5.50 1.99
N PHE A 29 1.06 -6.80 2.25
CA PHE A 29 0.94 -7.83 1.24
C PHE A 29 -0.23 -8.75 1.57
N SER A 30 -0.96 -9.22 0.56
CA SER A 30 -2.00 -10.24 0.75
C SER A 30 -1.42 -11.64 0.97
N THR A 31 -0.21 -11.88 0.46
CA THR A 31 0.53 -13.13 0.61
C THR A 31 2.03 -12.86 0.40
N CYS A 32 2.83 -13.89 0.10
CA CYS A 32 4.24 -13.72 -0.25
C CYS A 32 4.39 -12.72 -1.42
N PRO A 33 5.25 -11.68 -1.30
CA PRO A 33 5.39 -10.63 -2.32
C PRO A 33 5.94 -11.12 -3.67
N THR A 34 6.47 -12.34 -3.72
CA THR A 34 6.87 -13.01 -4.97
C THR A 34 5.79 -13.87 -5.61
N SER A 35 4.64 -14.05 -4.96
CA SER A 35 3.53 -14.81 -5.52
C SER A 35 2.86 -14.00 -6.63
N SER A 36 2.45 -14.68 -7.71
CA SER A 36 1.60 -14.09 -8.75
C SER A 36 0.22 -13.68 -8.22
N ASP A 37 -0.18 -14.23 -7.09
CA ASP A 37 -1.49 -13.95 -6.48
C ASP A 37 -1.39 -12.85 -5.41
N CYS A 38 -0.21 -12.22 -5.27
CA CYS A 38 0.01 -11.16 -4.29
C CYS A 38 -0.51 -9.81 -4.78
N THR A 39 -1.37 -9.21 -3.97
CA THR A 39 -1.65 -7.78 -4.01
C THR A 39 -0.74 -7.10 -3.02
N THR A 40 0.03 -6.14 -3.48
CA THR A 40 0.82 -5.24 -2.64
C THR A 40 0.03 -3.96 -2.46
N VAL A 41 -0.14 -3.50 -1.22
CA VAL A 41 -0.79 -2.22 -0.91
C VAL A 41 0.21 -1.31 -0.24
N GLY A 42 0.30 -0.07 -0.71
CA GLY A 42 1.18 0.96 -0.16
C GLY A 42 0.38 2.11 0.42
N ILE A 43 0.88 2.67 1.54
CA ILE A 43 0.48 3.98 2.03
C ILE A 43 1.57 4.98 1.65
N ILE A 44 1.18 6.06 1.00
CA ILE A 44 2.10 7.08 0.50
C ILE A 44 1.72 8.43 1.09
N ASN A 45 2.71 9.18 1.55
CA ASN A 45 2.59 10.61 1.81
C ASN A 45 2.81 11.40 0.50
N ALA A 46 1.72 11.93 -0.06
CA ALA A 46 1.73 12.79 -1.23
C ALA A 46 1.45 14.24 -0.83
N TYR A 47 2.51 14.94 -0.40
CA TYR A 47 2.48 16.34 0.07
C TYR A 47 1.53 16.59 1.25
N HIS A 48 0.26 16.88 0.97
CA HIS A 48 -0.76 17.26 1.96
C HIS A 48 -1.82 16.17 2.14
N ARG A 49 -1.65 15.00 1.51
CA ARG A 49 -2.62 13.90 1.54
C ARG A 49 -1.92 12.56 1.70
N ILE A 50 -2.58 11.66 2.41
CA ILE A 50 -2.22 10.24 2.43
C ILE A 50 -2.96 9.57 1.28
N LEU A 51 -2.22 8.84 0.44
CA LEU A 51 -2.77 8.03 -0.63
C LEU A 51 -2.60 6.56 -0.30
N VAL A 52 -3.61 5.77 -0.64
CA VAL A 52 -3.48 4.32 -0.69
C VAL A 52 -3.26 3.97 -2.15
N CYS A 53 -2.23 3.19 -2.45
CA CYS A 53 -2.03 2.60 -3.76
C CYS A 53 -1.99 1.08 -3.65
N TYR A 54 -2.21 0.40 -4.77
CA TYR A 54 -2.01 -1.04 -4.85
C TYR A 54 -1.39 -1.44 -6.18
N PHE A 55 -0.80 -2.62 -6.16
CA PHE A 55 -0.18 -3.28 -7.30
C PHE A 55 -0.49 -4.77 -7.23
N THR A 56 -0.93 -5.35 -8.34
CA THR A 56 -1.06 -6.79 -8.51
C THR A 56 -0.03 -7.30 -9.51
N PHE A 57 0.40 -8.54 -9.34
CA PHE A 57 1.39 -9.12 -10.22
C PHE A 57 0.89 -9.16 -11.67
N GLY A 58 1.67 -8.58 -12.58
CA GLY A 58 1.31 -8.44 -13.99
C GLY A 58 0.85 -7.03 -14.38
N ASP A 59 0.56 -6.16 -13.41
CA ASP A 59 0.25 -4.76 -13.70
C ASP A 59 1.49 -4.02 -14.24
N GLU A 60 1.27 -3.07 -15.13
CA GLU A 60 2.34 -2.21 -15.66
C GLU A 60 2.62 -1.01 -14.74
N GLU A 61 1.65 -0.63 -13.90
CA GLU A 61 1.70 0.54 -13.05
C GLU A 61 1.00 0.30 -11.70
N TRP A 62 1.20 1.24 -10.77
CA TRP A 62 0.47 1.23 -9.50
C TRP A 62 -0.88 1.94 -9.67
N HIS A 63 -1.91 1.39 -9.05
CA HIS A 63 -3.23 1.99 -9.02
C HIS A 63 -3.40 2.83 -7.74
N ILE A 64 -3.99 4.02 -7.87
CA ILE A 64 -4.27 4.92 -6.74
C ILE A 64 -5.74 4.77 -6.32
N CYS A 65 -5.99 4.51 -5.04
CA CYS A 65 -7.34 4.48 -4.49
C CYS A 65 -7.81 5.90 -4.15
N PRO A 66 -9.04 6.29 -4.54
CA PRO A 66 -9.54 7.65 -4.39
C PRO A 66 -10.09 7.97 -2.98
N PHE A 67 -9.41 7.55 -1.90
CA PHE A 67 -9.84 7.90 -0.54
C PHE A 67 -9.64 9.41 -0.25
N GLY A 68 -10.56 10.04 0.48
CA GLY A 68 -10.30 11.36 1.06
C GLY A 68 -10.41 12.54 0.09
N GLN A 69 -11.06 12.37 -1.07
CA GLN A 69 -11.13 13.42 -2.08
C GLN A 69 -12.26 14.43 -1.85
N ASP A 70 -13.33 14.05 -1.17
CA ASP A 70 -14.49 14.91 -0.93
C ASP A 70 -14.80 15.02 0.59
N HIS A 71 -14.88 16.27 1.05
CA HIS A 71 -14.76 16.66 2.45
C HIS A 71 -15.77 16.04 3.45
N GLU A 72 -15.25 15.90 4.69
CA GLU A 72 -15.88 16.08 6.01
C GLU A 72 -16.26 14.87 6.88
N ASP A 73 -16.43 13.65 6.35
CA ASP A 73 -16.71 12.46 7.20
C ASP A 73 -15.88 11.20 6.84
N GLU A 74 -14.94 11.32 5.90
CA GLU A 74 -14.27 10.18 5.27
C GLU A 74 -13.21 9.50 6.15
N PHE A 75 -13.10 8.18 5.97
CA PHE A 75 -12.01 7.37 6.51
C PHE A 75 -10.66 7.93 6.02
N LEU A 76 -9.86 8.48 6.94
CA LEU A 76 -8.55 9.04 6.62
C LEU A 76 -7.46 8.02 6.98
N PRO A 77 -6.95 7.24 6.02
CA PRO A 77 -5.95 6.23 6.30
C PRO A 77 -4.75 6.86 7.03
N GLY A 78 -4.38 6.26 8.16
CA GLY A 78 -3.18 6.60 8.88
C GLY A 78 -1.93 6.09 8.17
N THR A 79 -0.79 6.19 8.84
CA THR A 79 0.51 5.79 8.30
C THR A 79 0.93 4.36 8.67
N SER A 80 0.04 3.64 9.37
CA SER A 80 0.29 2.27 9.80
C SER A 80 0.35 1.31 8.61
N SER A 81 0.99 0.15 8.80
CA SER A 81 1.03 -0.87 7.75
C SER A 81 -0.36 -1.46 7.53
N PRO A 82 -0.81 -1.62 6.27
CA PRO A 82 -2.03 -2.35 5.95
C PRO A 82 -1.93 -3.79 6.45
N VAL A 83 -3.02 -4.31 7.00
CA VAL A 83 -3.11 -5.70 7.45
C VAL A 83 -4.04 -6.46 6.53
N TYR A 84 -3.57 -7.55 5.95
CA TYR A 84 -4.43 -8.45 5.19
C TYR A 84 -5.02 -9.52 6.11
N PHE A 85 -6.34 -9.64 6.11
CA PHE A 85 -7.06 -10.64 6.91
C PHE A 85 -8.36 -11.04 6.18
N GLU A 86 -8.64 -12.34 6.11
CA GLU A 86 -9.91 -12.88 5.58
C GLU A 86 -10.36 -12.27 4.24
N GLY A 87 -9.43 -12.07 3.29
CA GLY A 87 -9.75 -11.59 1.95
C GLY A 87 -9.73 -10.07 1.76
N ALA A 88 -9.51 -9.30 2.83
CA ALA A 88 -9.53 -7.83 2.78
C ALA A 88 -8.27 -7.21 3.39
N PHE A 89 -7.94 -6.00 2.94
CA PHE A 89 -6.98 -5.13 3.61
C PHE A 89 -7.69 -4.22 4.59
N TYR A 90 -7.14 -4.14 5.79
CA TYR A 90 -7.60 -3.25 6.85
C TYR A 90 -6.54 -2.20 7.17
N PHE A 91 -6.99 -1.00 7.46
CA PHE A 91 -6.17 0.16 7.75
C PHE A 91 -6.68 0.81 9.04
N LEU A 92 -5.76 1.35 9.82
CA LEU A 92 -6.15 2.25 10.91
C LEU A 92 -6.26 3.66 10.35
N ASP A 93 -7.39 4.30 10.56
CA ASP A 93 -7.55 5.72 10.26
C ASP A 93 -6.82 6.60 11.29
N SER A 94 -6.73 7.90 11.01
CA SER A 94 -6.10 8.88 11.91
C SER A 94 -6.77 9.03 13.28
N ARG A 95 -7.99 8.49 13.45
CA ARG A 95 -8.76 8.49 14.70
C ARG A 95 -8.70 7.14 15.43
N GLY A 96 -8.07 6.13 14.83
CA GLY A 96 -7.95 4.78 15.38
C GLY A 96 -9.11 3.84 14.99
N TYR A 97 -9.97 4.21 14.05
CA TYR A 97 -10.96 3.30 13.49
C TYR A 97 -10.31 2.35 12.49
N LEU A 98 -10.68 1.07 12.55
CA LEU A 98 -10.25 0.07 11.58
C LEU A 98 -11.27 0.00 10.45
N GLY A 99 -10.82 0.05 9.19
CA GLY A 99 -11.65 -0.01 7.99
C GLY A 99 -10.91 -0.57 6.79
#